data_AF-A0A932U3M9-F1
#
_entry.id   AF-A0A932U3M9-F1
#
_cell.length_a   1.000
_cell.length_b   1.000
_cell.length_c   1.000
_cell.angle_alpha   90.00
_cell.angle_beta   90.00
_cell.angle_gamma   90.00
#
_symmetry.space_group_name_H-M   'P 1'
#
loop_
_entity.id
_entity.type
_entity.pdbx_description
1 polymer ?
#
loop_
_entity_poly.entity_id
_entity_poly.type
_entity_poly.pdbx_seq_one_letter_code
_entity_poly.pdbx_strand_id
1 'polypeptide(L)'
;MAEEVVVKEGLTQDMITAGAEVTRCLDKAQWPIVASLWLYVPDSNRWRLVLASPDVAKRGPKGAYQQVQAILSKIPEGPSIALQDIAVVEPGDALIRLLRVVISTGGRISGVRLSKNVINGHFIDDAYVYLIK
;
A
#
# COMPACT_ATOMS: atom_id res chain seq x y z
N MET A 1 16.07 30.09 16.60
CA MET A 1 15.19 28.95 16.87
C MET A 1 15.30 28.04 15.68
N ALA A 2 15.97 26.90 15.81
CA ALA A 2 16.10 25.96 14.71
C ALA A 2 14.78 25.18 14.64
N GLU A 3 13.99 25.41 13.59
CA GLU A 3 13.02 24.41 13.17
C GLU A 3 13.83 23.18 12.76
N GLU A 4 13.86 22.17 13.62
CA GLU A 4 14.13 20.80 13.17
C GLU A 4 12.99 20.46 12.20
N VAL A 5 13.17 20.83 10.93
CA VAL A 5 12.42 20.25 9.84
C VAL A 5 12.85 18.79 9.81
N VAL A 6 12.15 17.95 10.57
CA VAL A 6 12.19 16.50 10.39
C VAL A 6 11.87 16.26 8.93
N VAL A 7 12.93 15.99 8.15
CA VAL A 7 12.83 15.66 6.74
C VAL A 7 12.05 14.36 6.71
N LYS A 8 10.77 14.43 6.37
CA LYS A 8 9.96 13.24 6.10
C LYS A 8 10.75 12.41 5.10
N GLU A 9 10.96 11.12 5.40
CA GLU A 9 11.51 10.22 4.38
C GLU A 9 10.56 10.31 3.19
N GLY A 10 11.05 10.86 2.07
CA GLY A 10 10.22 11.08 0.90
C GLY A 10 9.91 9.75 0.23
N LEU A 11 8.68 9.57 -0.25
CA LEU A 11 8.39 8.46 -1.16
C LEU A 11 9.21 8.66 -2.44
N THR A 12 10.23 7.83 -2.64
CA THR A 12 11.13 7.94 -3.79
C THR A 12 10.50 7.34 -5.04
N GLN A 13 11.02 7.72 -6.21
CA GLN A 13 10.57 7.16 -7.48
C GLN A 13 10.81 5.65 -7.56
N ASP A 14 11.88 5.16 -6.93
CA ASP A 14 12.20 3.73 -6.88
C ASP A 14 11.16 2.96 -6.07
N MET A 15 10.70 3.51 -4.93
CA MET A 15 9.62 2.93 -4.14
C MET A 15 8.30 2.91 -4.92
N ILE A 16 8.00 3.99 -5.65
CA ILE A 16 6.80 4.06 -6.49
C ILE A 16 6.87 3.00 -7.59
N THR A 17 8.02 2.82 -8.22
CA THR A 17 8.22 1.83 -9.27
C THR A 17 8.11 0.42 -8.72
N ALA A 18 8.79 0.13 -7.61
CA ALA A 18 8.77 -1.16 -6.95
C ALA A 18 7.35 -1.56 -6.47
N GLY A 19 6.59 -0.64 -5.90
CA GLY A 19 5.19 -0.91 -5.50
C GLY A 19 4.27 -1.18 -6.70
N ALA A 20 4.50 -0.51 -7.83
CA ALA A 20 3.76 -0.78 -9.06
C ALA A 20 4.09 -2.17 -9.63
N GLU A 21 5.35 -2.58 -9.55
CA GLU A 21 5.80 -3.93 -9.96
C GLU A 21 5.20 -5.01 -9.07
N VAL A 22 5.24 -4.85 -7.75
CA VAL A 22 4.58 -5.75 -6.79
C VAL A 22 3.11 -5.91 -7.17
N THR A 23 2.41 -4.80 -7.35
CA THR A 23 0.98 -4.78 -7.70
C THR A 23 0.71 -5.55 -9.00
N ARG A 24 1.54 -5.32 -10.03
CA ARG A 24 1.42 -5.99 -11.33
C ARG A 24 1.72 -7.49 -11.25
N CYS A 25 2.70 -7.90 -10.46
CA CYS A 25 3.03 -9.31 -10.25
C CYS A 25 1.92 -10.05 -9.52
N LEU A 26 1.33 -9.44 -8.49
CA LEU A 26 0.20 -10.02 -7.77
C LEU A 26 -1.03 -10.17 -8.67
N ASP A 27 -1.31 -9.18 -9.51
CA ASP A 27 -2.41 -9.22 -10.49
C ASP A 27 -2.15 -10.31 -11.55
N LYS A 28 -0.92 -10.41 -12.09
CA LYS A 28 -0.50 -11.49 -13.02
C LYS A 28 -0.57 -12.88 -12.39
N ALA A 29 -0.25 -13.01 -11.11
CA ALA A 29 -0.38 -14.26 -10.36
C ALA A 29 -1.85 -14.60 -10.01
N GLN A 30 -2.80 -13.77 -10.46
CA GLN A 30 -4.23 -13.89 -10.15
C GLN A 30 -4.52 -13.92 -8.65
N TRP A 31 -3.63 -13.34 -7.84
CA TRP A 31 -3.88 -13.19 -6.41
C TRP A 31 -4.93 -12.09 -6.22
N PRO A 32 -5.98 -12.31 -5.41
CA PRO A 32 -7.10 -11.40 -5.35
C PRO A 32 -6.70 -10.11 -4.63
N ILE A 33 -6.26 -9.10 -5.38
CA ILE A 33 -5.92 -7.78 -4.85
C ILE A 33 -7.08 -6.81 -5.01
N VAL A 34 -7.46 -6.20 -3.89
CA VAL A 34 -8.56 -5.23 -3.80
C VAL A 34 -8.04 -3.80 -3.67
N ALA A 35 -6.93 -3.61 -2.95
CA ALA A 35 -6.26 -2.32 -2.86
C ALA A 35 -4.75 -2.51 -2.85
N SER A 36 -4.04 -1.53 -3.41
CA SER A 36 -2.58 -1.43 -3.32
C SER A 36 -2.21 0.04 -3.20
N LEU A 37 -1.50 0.40 -2.14
CA LEU A 37 -1.01 1.76 -1.92
C LEU A 37 0.24 1.79 -1.05
N TRP A 38 1.06 2.82 -1.22
CA TRP A 38 1.99 3.25 -0.19
C TRP A 38 1.27 4.13 0.83
N LEU A 39 1.53 3.89 2.11
CA LEU A 39 1.04 4.68 3.24
C LEU A 39 2.23 5.14 4.06
N TYR A 40 2.33 6.44 4.32
CA TYR A 40 3.29 6.97 5.28
C TYR A 40 2.74 6.79 6.70
N VAL A 41 3.55 6.19 7.57
CA VAL A 41 3.23 5.92 8.98
C VAL A 41 4.05 6.90 9.83
N PRO A 42 3.42 7.99 10.34
CA PRO A 42 4.14 9.07 11.04
C PRO A 42 4.88 8.56 12.28
N ASP A 43 4.27 7.69 13.07
CA ASP A 43 4.82 7.16 14.33
C ASP A 43 6.18 6.47 14.13
N SER A 44 6.38 5.83 12.98
CA SER A 44 7.63 5.15 12.64
C SER A 44 8.49 5.90 11.62
N ASN A 45 8.02 7.06 11.13
CA ASN A 45 8.62 7.80 10.01
C ASN A 45 9.00 6.89 8.81
N ARG A 46 8.10 5.97 8.44
CA ARG A 46 8.35 4.98 7.39
C ARG A 46 7.18 4.85 6.44
N TRP A 47 7.47 4.46 5.21
CA TRP A 47 6.47 4.08 4.23
C TRP A 47 6.19 2.59 4.31
N ARG A 48 4.91 2.23 4.21
CA ARG A 48 4.46 0.84 4.08
C ARG A 48 3.63 0.64 2.82
N LEU A 49 3.95 -0.40 2.07
CA LEU A 49 3.12 -0.86 0.96
C LEU A 49 1.97 -1.71 1.52
N VAL A 50 0.79 -1.13 1.57
CA VAL A 50 -0.43 -1.78 2.04
C VAL A 50 -1.12 -2.48 0.88
N LEU A 51 -1.32 -3.79 1.01
CA LEU A 51 -2.00 -4.66 0.07
C LEU A 51 -3.26 -5.22 0.75
N ALA A 52 -4.43 -4.92 0.18
CA ALA A 52 -5.69 -5.45 0.70
C ALA A 52 -6.16 -6.66 -0.12
N SER A 53 -6.47 -7.77 0.56
CA SER A 53 -6.93 -8.99 -0.11
C SER A 53 -7.92 -9.80 0.74
N PRO A 54 -9.01 -10.32 0.15
CA PRO A 54 -9.92 -11.25 0.84
C PRO A 54 -9.23 -12.58 1.18
N ASP A 55 -8.06 -12.88 0.64
CA ASP A 55 -7.28 -14.07 0.99
C ASP A 55 -6.86 -14.05 2.48
N VAL A 56 -6.71 -12.87 3.09
CA VAL A 56 -6.45 -12.71 4.52
C VAL A 56 -7.57 -13.32 5.36
N ALA A 57 -8.84 -13.09 4.98
CA ALA A 57 -9.98 -13.68 5.68
C ALA A 57 -10.08 -15.20 5.47
N LYS A 58 -9.62 -15.71 4.32
CA LYS A 58 -9.70 -17.14 3.97
C LYS A 58 -8.59 -18.00 4.58
N ARG A 59 -7.34 -17.50 4.58
CA ARG A 59 -6.14 -18.25 4.97
C ARG A 59 -5.49 -17.71 6.25
N GLY A 60 -6.03 -16.63 6.79
CA GLY A 60 -5.43 -15.87 7.88
C GLY A 60 -4.30 -14.94 7.39
N PRO A 61 -3.90 -13.95 8.22
CA PRO A 61 -2.86 -12.99 7.88
C PRO A 61 -1.54 -13.65 7.49
N LYS A 62 -1.08 -14.64 8.27
CA LYS A 62 0.18 -15.33 8.01
C LYS A 62 0.18 -16.07 6.66
N GLY A 63 -0.91 -16.74 6.31
CA GLY A 63 -1.04 -17.46 5.05
C GLY A 63 -1.03 -16.52 3.84
N ALA A 64 -1.73 -15.38 3.95
CA ALA A 64 -1.71 -14.35 2.92
C ALA A 64 -0.31 -13.74 2.74
N TYR A 65 0.38 -13.44 3.84
CA TYR A 65 1.77 -12.97 3.81
C TYR A 65 2.72 -13.96 3.14
N GLN A 66 2.59 -15.25 3.44
CA GLN A 66 3.41 -16.30 2.82
C GLN A 66 3.16 -16.39 1.31
N GLN A 67 1.91 -16.21 0.86
CA GLN A 67 1.60 -16.18 -0.58
C GLN A 67 2.23 -14.98 -1.27
N VAL A 68 2.10 -13.78 -0.68
CA VAL A 68 2.77 -12.58 -1.21
C VAL A 68 4.28 -12.81 -1.29
N GLN A 69 4.90 -13.29 -0.22
CA GLN A 69 6.34 -13.61 -0.21
C GLN A 69 6.72 -14.62 -1.30
N ALA A 70 5.95 -15.69 -1.48
CA ALA A 70 6.21 -16.72 -2.50
C ALA A 70 6.02 -16.21 -3.95
N ILE A 71 5.18 -15.20 -4.15
CA ILE A 71 5.03 -14.54 -5.46
C ILE A 71 6.21 -13.61 -5.70
N LEU A 72 6.60 -12.82 -4.69
CA LEU A 72 7.70 -11.86 -4.80
C LEU A 72 9.07 -12.54 -4.93
N SER A 73 9.28 -13.69 -4.30
CA SER A 73 10.53 -14.46 -4.40
C SER A 73 10.81 -15.02 -5.81
N LYS A 74 9.80 -15.03 -6.69
CA LYS A 74 9.94 -15.46 -8.09
C LYS A 74 10.46 -14.36 -9.01
N ILE A 75 10.68 -13.15 -8.48
CA ILE A 75 11.19 -12.02 -9.23
C ILE A 75 12.73 -12.02 -9.13
N PRO A 76 13.45 -12.29 -10.23
CA PRO A 76 14.91 -12.53 -10.20
C PRO A 76 15.73 -11.29 -9.80
N GLU A 77 15.20 -10.09 -10.03
CA GLU A 77 15.73 -8.81 -9.52
C GLU A 77 14.70 -8.18 -8.58
N GLY A 78 14.23 -8.96 -7.60
CA GLY A 78 13.08 -8.64 -6.75
C GLY A 78 12.96 -7.15 -6.37
N PRO A 79 11.73 -6.62 -6.26
CA PRO A 79 11.52 -5.22 -5.94
C PRO A 79 12.32 -4.85 -4.69
N SER A 80 12.98 -3.68 -4.70
CA SER A 80 13.78 -3.17 -3.58
C SER A 80 12.88 -2.71 -2.41
N ILE A 81 12.02 -3.61 -1.95
CA ILE A 81 11.06 -3.42 -0.86
C ILE A 81 11.29 -4.54 0.13
N ALA A 82 11.65 -4.19 1.35
CA ALA A 82 11.78 -5.17 2.42
C ALA A 82 10.39 -5.68 2.82
N LEU A 83 10.28 -6.98 3.14
CA LEU A 83 8.99 -7.57 3.55
C LEU A 83 8.37 -6.88 4.78
N GLN A 84 9.19 -6.32 5.66
CA GLN A 84 8.74 -5.54 6.82
C GLN A 84 7.99 -4.25 6.43
N ASP A 85 8.24 -3.74 5.23
CA ASP A 85 7.58 -2.55 4.69
C ASP A 85 6.29 -2.94 3.94
N ILE A 86 5.97 -4.23 3.83
CA ILE A 86 4.73 -4.73 3.24
C ILE A 86 3.73 -5.03 4.35
N ALA A 87 2.55 -4.40 4.25
CA ALA A 87 1.39 -4.67 5.09
C ALA A 87 0.33 -5.41 4.29
N VAL A 88 -0.06 -6.61 4.71
CA VAL A 88 -1.20 -7.33 4.09
C VAL A 88 -2.40 -7.28 5.01
N VAL A 89 -3.48 -6.66 4.54
CA VAL A 89 -4.69 -6.41 5.32
C VAL A 89 -5.93 -6.99 4.64
N GLU A 90 -6.99 -7.15 5.41
CA GLU A 90 -8.28 -7.53 4.84
C GLU A 90 -8.98 -6.34 4.16
N PRO A 91 -9.88 -6.56 3.19
CA PRO A 91 -10.61 -5.47 2.54
C PRO A 91 -11.55 -4.70 3.48
N GLY A 92 -11.87 -5.28 4.64
CA GLY A 92 -12.69 -4.66 5.69
C GLY A 92 -11.94 -3.62 6.53
N ASP A 93 -10.62 -3.53 6.38
CA ASP A 93 -9.78 -2.57 7.10
C ASP A 93 -10.30 -1.14 6.93
N ALA A 94 -10.30 -0.38 8.03
CA ALA A 94 -10.90 0.96 8.09
C ALA A 94 -10.29 1.90 7.04
N LEU A 95 -8.97 1.85 6.82
CA LEU A 95 -8.29 2.66 5.82
C LEU A 95 -8.74 2.28 4.40
N ILE A 96 -8.85 0.98 4.12
CA ILE A 96 -9.25 0.49 2.79
C ILE A 96 -10.69 0.89 2.48
N ARG A 97 -11.61 0.76 3.45
CA ARG A 97 -13.00 1.21 3.29
C ARG A 97 -13.09 2.70 3.03
N LEU A 98 -12.30 3.48 3.77
CA LEU A 98 -12.24 4.93 3.66
C LEU A 98 -11.77 5.39 2.27
N LEU A 99 -10.66 4.82 1.81
CA LEU A 99 -10.10 5.11 0.49
C LEU A 99 -11.06 4.71 -0.63
N ARG A 100 -11.79 3.60 -0.48
CA ARG A 100 -12.78 3.18 -1.49
C ARG A 100 -13.87 4.23 -1.68
N VAL A 101 -14.37 4.84 -0.60
CA VAL A 101 -15.39 5.89 -0.70
C VAL A 101 -14.86 7.07 -1.51
N VAL A 102 -13.69 7.60 -1.17
CA VAL A 102 -13.12 8.80 -1.81
C VAL A 102 -12.72 8.58 -3.25
N ILE A 103 -12.22 7.39 -3.57
CA ILE A 103 -11.70 7.13 -4.90
C ILE A 103 -12.79 6.58 -5.83
N SER A 104 -13.83 5.92 -5.31
CA SER A 104 -15.01 5.55 -6.11
C SER A 104 -15.75 6.75 -6.72
N THR A 105 -15.58 7.93 -6.14
CA THR A 105 -16.13 9.19 -6.65
C THR A 105 -15.33 9.82 -7.80
N GLY A 106 -14.19 9.26 -8.21
CA GLY A 106 -13.37 9.73 -9.34
C GLY A 106 -12.80 8.58 -10.17
N GLY A 107 -13.23 8.46 -11.44
CA GLY A 107 -13.00 7.29 -12.30
C GLY A 107 -11.54 6.84 -12.50
N ARG A 108 -11.41 5.52 -12.78
CA ARG A 108 -10.22 4.70 -13.15
C ARG A 108 -8.86 5.21 -12.65
N ILE A 109 -8.39 4.61 -11.56
CA ILE A 109 -7.18 4.99 -10.84
C ILE A 109 -5.94 4.49 -11.57
N SER A 110 -5.00 5.41 -11.80
CA SER A 110 -3.57 5.14 -11.95
C SER A 110 -2.79 6.25 -11.23
N GLY A 111 -2.23 5.94 -10.05
CA GLY A 111 -1.21 6.76 -9.38
C GLY A 111 -1.70 8.04 -8.70
N VAL A 112 -2.66 7.94 -7.77
CA VAL A 112 -3.17 9.11 -7.03
C VAL A 112 -2.39 9.30 -5.72
N ARG A 113 -1.80 10.48 -5.51
CA ARG A 113 -1.22 10.85 -4.21
C ARG A 113 -2.24 11.60 -3.36
N LEU A 114 -2.40 11.17 -2.12
CA LEU A 114 -3.24 11.80 -1.11
C LEU A 114 -2.32 12.28 0.02
N SER A 115 -2.12 13.59 0.12
CA SER A 115 -1.27 14.17 1.17
C SER A 115 -2.08 15.14 2.03
N LYS A 116 -1.90 15.09 3.35
CA LYS A 116 -2.56 15.93 4.35
C LYS A 116 -4.09 15.95 4.24
N ASN A 117 -4.68 14.78 3.99
CA ASN A 117 -6.13 14.66 3.83
C ASN A 117 -6.78 14.14 5.11
N VAL A 118 -7.90 14.74 5.48
CA VAL A 118 -8.80 14.18 6.49
C VAL A 118 -9.96 13.54 5.77
N ILE A 119 -10.17 12.24 6.00
CA ILE A 119 -11.31 11.53 5.42
C ILE A 119 -12.08 10.88 6.58
N ASN A 120 -13.37 11.21 6.72
CA ASN A 120 -14.24 10.74 7.81
C ASN A 120 -13.61 10.84 9.21
N GLY A 121 -12.87 11.93 9.49
CA GLY A 121 -12.19 12.15 10.78
C GLY A 121 -10.85 11.41 10.95
N HIS A 122 -10.43 10.61 9.98
CA HIS A 122 -9.09 10.00 9.97
C HIS A 122 -8.12 10.86 9.16
N PHE A 123 -7.01 11.24 9.78
CA PHE A 123 -5.94 11.97 9.11
C PHE A 123 -5.02 10.99 8.36
N ILE A 124 -4.88 11.21 7.06
CA ILE A 124 -3.89 10.58 6.21
C ILE A 124 -2.80 11.61 5.96
N ASP A 125 -1.62 11.36 6.53
CA ASP A 125 -0.48 12.23 6.36
C ASP A 125 0.01 12.21 4.90
N ASP A 126 0.32 11.01 4.38
CA ASP A 126 0.65 10.84 2.96
C ASP A 126 0.37 9.40 2.49
N ALA A 127 -0.13 9.26 1.27
CA ALA A 127 -0.39 7.98 0.64
C ALA A 127 -0.27 8.08 -0.89
N TYR A 128 0.19 7.01 -1.53
CA TYR A 128 0.23 6.88 -2.99
C TYR A 128 -0.53 5.62 -3.41
N VAL A 129 -1.66 5.80 -4.09
CA VAL A 129 -2.59 4.72 -4.42
C VAL A 129 -2.38 4.25 -5.85
N TYR A 130 -2.07 2.96 -6.00
CA TYR A 130 -1.97 2.29 -7.30
C TYR A 130 -3.34 1.85 -7.80
N LEU A 131 -4.11 1.19 -6.93
CA LEU A 131 -5.46 0.74 -7.24
C LEU A 131 -6.30 0.65 -5.98
N ILE A 132 -7.61 0.86 -6.16
CA ILE A 132 -8.65 0.39 -5.24
C ILE A 132 -9.84 -0.10 -6.07
N LYS A 133 -10.37 -1.27 -5.73
CA LYS A 133 -11.51 -1.93 -6.38
C LYS A 133 -12.69 -2.02 -5.42
#